data_AF-A0A9E4KJU6-F1
#
_entry.id   AF-A0A9E4KJU6-F1
#
_cell.length_a   1.000
_cell.length_b   1.000
_cell.length_c   1.000
_cell.angle_alpha   90.00
_cell.angle_beta   90.00
_cell.angle_gamma   90.00
#
_symmetry.space_group_name_H-M   'P 1'
#
loop_
_entity.id
_entity.type
_entity.pdbx_description
1 polymer ?
#
loop_
_entity_poly.entity_id
_entity_poly.type
_entity_poly.pdbx_seq_one_letter_code
_entity_poly.pdbx_strand_id
1 'polypeptide(L)' 'MLHRHLNHQGYTAAAIDDIISRGRWDDWADLRRATRDDPALLDKIERICSPQVVDPYAQRHHFWMNHVRYRRAVP' A
#
# COMPACT_ATOMS: atom_id res chain seq x y z
N MET A 1 1.00 -12.28 -21.96
CA MET A 1 1.98 -12.36 -20.86
C MET A 1 1.20 -12.37 -19.57
N LEU A 2 1.29 -13.47 -18.82
CA LEU A 2 0.43 -13.77 -17.67
C LEU A 2 0.79 -12.87 -16.48
N HIS A 3 -0.21 -12.19 -15.92
CA HIS A 3 -0.13 -11.41 -14.69
C HIS A 3 0.13 -12.35 -13.50
N ARG A 4 1.39 -12.74 -13.31
CA ARG A 4 1.81 -13.81 -12.38
C ARG A 4 2.07 -13.32 -10.94
N HIS A 5 1.35 -12.31 -10.46
CA HIS A 5 1.61 -11.74 -9.11
C HIS A 5 0.43 -11.63 -8.15
N LEU A 6 -0.75 -12.15 -8.51
CA LEU A 6 -1.90 -12.11 -7.59
C LEU A 6 -2.36 -13.51 -7.14
N ASN A 7 -1.54 -14.55 -7.35
CA ASN A 7 -1.78 -15.86 -6.73
C ASN A 7 -1.22 -15.86 -5.31
N HIS A 8 -1.96 -15.28 -4.36
CA HIS A 8 -2.00 -15.60 -2.92
C HIS A 8 -0.69 -15.78 -2.11
N GLN A 9 0.50 -15.59 -2.69
CA GLN A 9 1.79 -15.52 -2.02
C GLN A 9 2.10 -14.06 -1.70
N GLY A 10 1.23 -13.52 -0.84
CA GLY A 10 1.45 -12.42 0.09
C GLY A 10 1.87 -11.09 -0.51
N TYR A 11 1.05 -10.05 -0.30
CA TYR A 11 1.55 -8.69 -0.21
C TYR A 11 2.71 -8.62 0.82
N THR A 12 3.92 -8.89 0.35
CA THR A 12 5.16 -8.76 1.11
C THR A 12 5.48 -7.27 1.23
N ALA A 13 6.34 -6.92 2.21
CA ALA A 13 6.70 -5.52 2.38
C ALA A 13 7.33 -4.91 1.12
N ALA A 14 8.22 -5.66 0.45
CA ALA A 14 8.85 -5.24 -0.80
C ALA A 14 7.85 -5.09 -1.96
N ALA A 15 6.88 -6.00 -2.09
CA ALA A 15 5.86 -5.91 -3.13
C ALA A 15 4.94 -4.70 -2.92
N ILE A 16 4.54 -4.43 -1.68
CA ILE A 16 3.74 -3.25 -1.34
C ILE A 16 4.53 -1.96 -1.63
N ASP A 17 5.79 -1.89 -1.21
CA ASP A 17 6.63 -0.72 -1.46
C ASP A 17 6.86 -0.46 -2.96
N ASP A 18 7.05 -1.52 -3.75
CA ASP A 18 7.16 -1.43 -5.21
C ASP A 18 5.86 -0.94 -5.86
N ILE A 19 4.69 -1.43 -5.43
CA ILE A 19 3.37 -0.95 -5.88
C ILE A 19 3.20 0.55 -5.57
N ILE A 20 3.52 0.96 -4.34
CA ILE A 20 3.43 2.36 -3.91
C ILE A 20 4.36 3.23 -4.76
N SER A 21 5.60 2.79 -4.93
CA SER A 21 6.65 3.54 -5.63
C SER A 21 6.37 3.68 -7.13
N ARG A 22 5.88 2.63 -7.79
CA ARG A 22 5.56 2.63 -9.24
C ARG A 22 4.38 3.52 -9.59
N GLY A 23 3.42 3.69 -8.68
CA GLY A 23 2.30 4.62 -8.87
C GLY A 23 1.33 4.23 -10.00
N ARG A 24 1.27 2.95 -10.40
CA ARG A 24 0.33 2.50 -11.44
C ARG A 24 -1.08 2.43 -10.86
N TRP A 25 -2.03 2.99 -11.59
CA TRP A 25 -3.41 3.11 -11.12
C TRP A 25 -4.05 1.75 -10.79
N ASP A 26 -3.89 0.76 -11.66
CA ASP A 26 -4.48 -0.57 -11.46
C ASP A 26 -3.91 -1.26 -10.21
N ASP A 27 -2.58 -1.20 -10.03
CA ASP A 27 -1.91 -1.78 -8.86
C ASP A 27 -2.38 -1.09 -7.56
N TRP A 28 -2.61 0.23 -7.60
CA TRP A 28 -3.14 0.99 -6.47
C TRP A 28 -4.61 0.66 -6.18
N ALA A 29 -5.42 0.47 -7.21
CA ALA A 29 -6.81 0.05 -7.06
C ALA A 29 -6.92 -1.34 -6.42
N ASP A 30 -6.07 -2.28 -6.88
CA ASP A 30 -6.00 -3.64 -6.33
C ASP A 30 -5.51 -3.63 -4.89
N LEU A 31 -4.45 -2.87 -4.57
CA LEU A 31 -3.96 -2.73 -3.19
C LEU A 31 -5.03 -2.13 -2.28
N ARG A 32 -5.77 -1.11 -2.74
CA ARG A 32 -6.89 -0.51 -1.98
C ARG A 32 -8.05 -1.48 -1.76
N ARG A 33 -8.33 -2.35 -2.74
CA ARG A 33 -9.34 -3.40 -2.59
C ARG A 33 -8.88 -4.42 -1.55
N ALA A 34 -7.63 -4.87 -1.64
CA ALA A 34 -7.06 -5.82 -0.70
C ALA A 34 -7.05 -5.29 0.75
N THR A 35 -6.78 -4.00 0.99
CA THR A 35 -6.83 -3.41 2.35
C THR A 35 -8.25 -3.28 2.90
N ARG A 36 -9.29 -3.46 2.08
CA ARG A 36 -10.67 -3.59 2.55
C ARG A 36 -10.97 -5.01 3.00
N ASP A 37 -10.48 -6.00 2.27
CA ASP A 37 -10.72 -7.42 2.53
C ASP A 37 -9.82 -7.96 3.66
N ASP A 38 -8.60 -7.42 3.78
CA ASP A 38 -7.62 -7.78 4.82
C ASP A 38 -7.03 -6.52 5.51
N PRO A 39 -7.56 -6.13 6.68
CA PRO A 39 -7.05 -5.00 7.44
C PRO A 39 -5.59 -5.14 7.89
N ALA A 40 -5.03 -6.36 7.98
CA ALA A 40 -3.62 -6.56 8.35
C ALA A 40 -2.64 -5.99 7.31
N LEU A 41 -3.12 -5.74 6.09
CA LEU A 41 -2.35 -5.03 5.07
C LEU A 41 -2.14 -3.55 5.42
N LEU A 42 -3.05 -2.94 6.18
CA LEU A 42 -2.87 -1.55 6.64
C LEU A 42 -1.65 -1.41 7.56
N ASP A 43 -1.40 -2.40 8.42
CA ASP A 43 -0.23 -2.42 9.31
C ASP A 43 1.08 -2.51 8.53
N LYS A 44 1.08 -3.30 7.44
CA LYS A 44 2.24 -3.40 6.55
C LYS A 44 2.49 -2.10 5.80
N ILE A 45 1.44 -1.48 5.26
CA ILE A 45 1.53 -0.19 4.57
C ILE A 45 2.03 0.89 5.53
N GLU A 46 1.53 0.94 6.76
CA GLU A 46 2.01 1.88 7.77
C GLU A 46 3.50 1.70 8.05
N ARG A 47 3.95 0.46 8.24
CA ARG A 47 5.37 0.15 8.48
C ARG A 47 6.28 0.60 7.34
N ILE A 48 5.81 0.49 6.09
CA ILE A 48 6.56 0.92 4.89
C ILE A 48 6.56 2.44 4.75
N CYS A 49 5.43 3.10 5.02
CA CYS A 49 5.28 4.54 4.82
C CYS A 49 5.84 5.38 5.99
N SER A 50 5.88 4.82 7.20
CA SER A 50 6.34 5.54 8.41
C SER A 50 7.76 6.12 8.29
N PRO A 51 8.77 5.39 7.77
CA PRO A 51 10.09 5.96 7.54
C PRO A 51 10.12 7.09 6.49
N GLN A 52 9.14 7.14 5.59
CA GLN A 52 9.10 8.08 4.45
C GLN A 52 8.45 9.42 4.79
N VAL A 53 7.92 9.59 6.01
CA VAL A 53 7.28 10.85 6.45
C VAL A 53 8.24 12.03 6.51
N VAL A 54 9.54 11.77 6.64
CA VAL A 54 10.58 12.81 6.71
C VAL A 54 11.02 13.29 5.32
N ASP A 55 10.75 12.52 4.26
CA ASP A 55 11.10 12.88 2.89
C ASP A 55 9.93 13.65 2.24
N PRO A 56 10.07 14.97 1.96
CA PRO A 56 9.03 15.74 1.30
C PRO A 56 8.75 15.30 -0.16
N TYR A 57 9.66 14.54 -0.78
CA TYR A 57 9.51 14.04 -2.14
C TYR A 57 8.84 12.66 -2.22
N ALA A 58 8.64 11.97 -1.09
CA ALA A 58 7.95 10.69 -1.00
C ALA A 58 6.41 10.82 -1.01
N GLN A 59 5.87 11.65 -1.92
CA GLN A 59 4.44 12.00 -2.00
C GLN A 59 3.51 10.77 -2.10
N ARG A 60 3.97 9.72 -2.79
CA ARG A 60 3.21 8.46 -2.93
C ARG A 60 3.07 7.76 -1.58
N HIS A 61 4.15 7.67 -0.80
CA HIS A 61 4.10 7.11 0.55
C HIS A 61 3.28 7.97 1.51
N HIS A 62 3.32 9.30 1.36
CA HIS A 62 2.45 10.19 2.14
C HIS A 62 0.97 9.95 1.83
N PHE A 63 0.62 9.77 0.55
CA PHE A 63 -0.75 9.41 0.14
C PHE A 63 -1.22 8.13 0.83
N TRP A 64 -0.41 7.07 0.79
CA TRP A 64 -0.76 5.79 1.41
C TRP A 64 -0.79 5.85 2.95
N MET A 65 0.07 6.66 3.57
CA MET A 65 -0.01 6.94 5.02
C MET A 65 -1.32 7.64 5.39
N ASN A 66 -1.77 8.62 4.59
CA ASN A 66 -3.05 9.28 4.79
C ASN A 66 -4.23 8.31 4.57
N HIS A 67 -4.12 7.39 3.62
CA HIS A 67 -5.10 6.33 3.42
C HIS A 67 -5.23 5.43 4.65
N VAL A 68 -4.11 4.99 5.24
CA VAL A 68 -4.11 4.19 6.48
C VAL A 68 -4.78 4.94 7.62
N ARG A 69 -4.39 6.21 7.83
CA ARG A 69 -4.98 7.07 8.87
C ARG A 69 -6.50 7.20 8.70
N TYR A 70 -6.95 7.46 7.47
CA TYR A 70 -8.37 7.53 7.15
C TYR A 70 -9.10 6.21 7.45
N ARG A 71 -8.53 5.08 7.03
CA ARG A 71 -9.14 3.75 7.23
C ARG A 71 -9.21 3.33 8.69
N ARG A 72 -8.32 3.82 9.55
CA ARG A 72 -8.38 3.58 11.00
C ARG A 72 -9.30 4.53 11.75
N ALA A 73 -9.50 5.74 11.21
CA ALA A 73 -10.41 6.73 11.79
C ALA A 73 -11.89 6.45 11.46
N VAL A 74 -12.16 5.72 10.36
CA VAL A 74 -13.51 5.35 9.94
C VAL A 74 -13.78 3.88 10.32
N PRO A 75 -14.81 3.59 11.14
CA PRO A 75 -15.17 2.22 11.53
C PRO A 75 -15.74 1.38 10.38
#